data_AF-A0A6N2VP85-F1
#
_entry.id   AF-A0A6N2VP85-F1
#
_cell.length_a   1.000
_cell.length_b   1.000
_cell.length_c   1.000
_cell.angle_alpha   90.00
_cell.angle_beta   90.00
_cell.angle_gamma   90.00
#
_symmetry.space_group_name_H-M   'P 1'
#
loop_
_entity.id
_entity.type
_entity.pdbx_description
1 polymer ?
#
loop_
_entity_poly.entity_id
_entity_poly.type
_entity_poly.pdbx_seq_one_letter_code
_entity_poly.pdbx_strand_id
1 'polypeptide(L)'
;MMIAKNDEEKRSKMWRFVTGIASVVIVLVVVFFITRLFAGNPLDGRWESEENSMTLIFQGNNDLTVNLHSADEGTGIKVKMDYVLDKDAKTITIKADEAALQKAADKSDGQVTAEGLKASLGEILSTFDYSIEQNVLVLAEREYGDQLVFTRQ
;
A
#
# COMPACT_ATOMS: atom_id res chain seq x y z
N MET A 1 36.05 36.00 -42.23
CA MET A 1 34.86 35.89 -41.34
C MET A 1 34.01 34.63 -41.58
N MET A 2 34.46 33.63 -42.36
CA MET A 2 33.64 32.44 -42.69
C MET A 2 33.78 31.23 -41.74
N ILE A 3 34.78 31.19 -40.84
CA ILE A 3 35.00 30.05 -39.93
C ILE A 3 34.06 30.09 -38.71
N ALA A 4 33.79 31.28 -38.15
CA ALA A 4 32.95 31.44 -36.95
C ALA A 4 31.49 31.02 -37.18
N LYS A 5 30.92 31.37 -38.35
CA LYS A 5 29.52 31.08 -38.69
C LYS A 5 29.24 29.57 -38.76
N ASN A 6 30.21 28.78 -39.22
CA ASN A 6 30.08 27.32 -39.34
C ASN A 6 30.13 26.61 -37.96
N ASP A 7 30.89 27.16 -37.02
CA ASP A 7 30.99 26.64 -35.65
C ASP A 7 29.71 26.92 -34.83
N GLU A 8 29.12 28.12 -35.00
CA GLU A 8 27.82 28.46 -34.41
C GLU A 8 26.68 27.60 -34.96
N GLU A 9 26.64 27.32 -36.27
CA GLU A 9 25.62 26.45 -36.86
C GLU A 9 25.71 24.99 -36.38
N LYS A 10 26.93 24.47 -36.20
CA LYS A 10 27.14 23.11 -35.64
C LYS A 10 26.76 23.04 -34.17
N ARG A 11 27.15 24.03 -33.35
CA ARG A 11 26.78 24.10 -31.93
C ARG A 11 25.29 24.29 -31.73
N SER A 12 24.62 25.08 -32.58
CA SER A 12 23.16 25.27 -32.57
C SER A 12 22.40 23.99 -32.90
N LYS A 13 22.85 23.24 -33.93
CA LYS A 13 22.29 21.91 -34.25
C LYS A 13 22.49 20.92 -33.09
N MET A 14 23.65 20.92 -32.45
CA MET A 14 23.94 20.05 -31.31
C MET A 14 23.11 20.43 -30.08
N TRP A 15 22.95 21.72 -29.80
CA TRP A 15 22.10 22.23 -28.72
C TRP A 15 20.64 21.83 -28.93
N ARG A 16 20.10 21.99 -30.14
CA ARG A 16 18.73 21.55 -30.45
C ARG A 16 18.54 20.04 -30.28
N PHE A 17 19.53 19.23 -30.68
CA PHE A 17 19.49 17.78 -30.45
C PHE A 17 19.50 17.44 -28.96
N VAL A 18 20.39 18.05 -28.18
CA VAL A 18 20.50 17.82 -26.73
C VAL A 18 19.23 18.26 -26.01
N THR A 19 18.68 19.43 -26.32
CA THR A 19 17.43 19.92 -25.73
C THR A 19 16.24 19.03 -26.14
N GLY A 20 16.18 18.58 -27.39
CA GLY A 20 15.14 17.65 -27.84
C GLY A 20 15.18 16.31 -27.11
N ILE A 21 16.37 15.71 -26.97
CA ILE A 21 16.54 14.45 -26.23
C ILE A 21 16.20 14.65 -24.74
N ALA A 22 16.65 15.75 -24.13
CA ALA A 22 16.33 16.05 -22.73
C ALA A 22 14.82 16.20 -22.49
N SER A 23 14.10 16.89 -23.39
CA SER A 23 12.64 17.00 -23.30
C SER A 23 11.95 15.63 -23.38
N VAL A 24 12.38 14.75 -24.29
CA VAL A 24 11.83 13.39 -24.39
C VAL A 24 12.10 12.56 -23.14
N VAL A 25 13.31 12.65 -22.58
CA VAL A 25 13.67 11.94 -21.34
C VAL A 25 12.81 12.41 -20.16
N ILE A 26 12.59 13.71 -20.02
CA ILE A 26 11.71 14.25 -18.96
C ILE A 26 10.29 13.71 -19.10
N VAL A 27 9.74 13.67 -20.31
CA VAL A 27 8.40 13.11 -20.56
C VAL A 27 8.35 11.62 -20.18
N LEU A 28 9.36 10.83 -20.55
CA LEU A 28 9.44 9.42 -20.17
C LEU A 28 9.51 9.23 -18.65
N VAL A 29 10.28 10.07 -17.95
CA VAL A 29 10.36 10.04 -16.48
C VAL A 29 9.01 10.37 -15.87
N VAL A 30 8.32 11.42 -16.33
CA VAL A 30 6.98 11.78 -15.84
C VAL A 30 5.99 10.64 -16.06
N VAL A 31 5.97 10.02 -17.25
CA VAL A 31 5.10 8.87 -17.54
C VAL A 31 5.44 7.67 -16.66
N PHE A 32 6.71 7.39 -16.43
CA PHE A 32 7.14 6.34 -15.51
C PHE A 32 6.67 6.58 -14.07
N PHE A 33 6.80 7.82 -13.57
CA PHE A 33 6.31 8.17 -12.24
C PHE A 33 4.79 8.09 -12.15
N ILE A 34 4.05 8.57 -13.15
CA ILE A 34 2.59 8.45 -13.21
C ILE A 34 2.18 6.97 -13.21
N THR A 35 2.72 6.15 -14.11
CA THR A 35 2.40 4.71 -14.13
C THR A 35 2.73 4.03 -12.82
N ARG A 36 3.84 4.37 -12.15
CA ARG A 36 4.18 3.82 -10.83
C ARG A 36 3.26 4.30 -9.70
N LEU A 37 2.85 5.58 -9.72
CA LEU A 37 1.95 6.17 -8.71
C LEU A 37 0.50 5.70 -8.86
N PHE A 38 0.02 5.53 -10.09
CA PHE A 38 -1.39 5.21 -10.36
C PHE A 38 -1.64 3.70 -10.60
N ALA A 39 -0.65 2.94 -11.08
CA ALA A 39 -0.81 1.48 -11.24
C ALA A 39 -0.46 0.69 -9.97
N GLY A 40 0.27 1.29 -9.02
CA GLY A 40 0.59 0.69 -7.72
C GLY A 40 -0.66 0.37 -6.89
N ASN A 41 -0.55 -0.57 -5.94
CA ASN A 41 -1.58 -0.71 -4.90
C ASN A 41 -1.51 0.53 -3.99
N PRO A 42 -2.55 1.39 -3.95
CA PRO A 42 -2.53 2.60 -3.12
C PRO A 42 -2.43 2.30 -1.62
N LEU A 43 -2.84 1.11 -1.19
CA LEU A 43 -2.78 0.66 0.19
C LEU A 43 -1.40 0.09 0.55
N ASP A 44 -0.48 -0.13 -0.41
CA ASP A 44 0.81 -0.77 -0.16
C ASP A 44 1.62 -0.05 0.93
N GLY A 45 2.10 -0.80 1.91
CA GLY A 45 2.83 -0.28 3.07
C GLY A 45 2.27 -0.73 4.41
N ARG A 46 2.81 -0.14 5.47
CA ARG A 46 2.48 -0.42 6.87
C ARG A 46 1.56 0.68 7.43
N TRP A 47 0.44 0.27 7.98
CA TRP A 47 -0.58 1.12 8.55
C TRP A 47 -0.87 0.68 9.99
N GLU A 48 -0.72 1.59 10.93
CA GLU A 48 -0.85 1.32 12.36
C GLU A 48 -2.08 2.03 12.91
N SER A 49 -2.91 1.32 13.67
CA SER A 49 -4.04 1.96 14.36
C SER A 49 -3.58 2.45 15.73
N GLU A 50 -4.00 3.66 16.08
CA GLU A 50 -3.79 4.22 17.42
C GLU A 50 -4.85 3.73 18.41
N GLU A 51 -6.05 3.42 17.91
CA GLU A 51 -7.19 2.98 18.72
C GLU A 51 -7.18 1.46 18.92
N ASN A 52 -6.92 0.73 17.83
CA ASN A 52 -6.85 -0.71 17.84
C ASN A 52 -5.39 -1.11 17.94
N SER A 53 -5.07 -2.06 18.82
CA SER A 53 -3.72 -2.59 18.99
C SER A 53 -3.34 -3.51 17.81
N MET A 54 -3.42 -3.00 16.57
CA MET A 54 -3.14 -3.73 15.35
C MET A 54 -2.41 -2.90 14.29
N THR A 55 -1.65 -3.59 13.46
CA THR A 55 -1.03 -3.02 12.25
C THR A 55 -1.45 -3.83 11.03
N LEU A 56 -1.87 -3.14 9.97
CA LEU A 56 -2.10 -3.71 8.64
C LEU A 56 -0.86 -3.51 7.77
N ILE A 57 -0.40 -4.57 7.12
CA ILE A 57 0.73 -4.55 6.19
C ILE A 57 0.25 -5.06 4.84
N PHE A 58 -0.04 -4.16 3.92
CA PHE A 58 -0.43 -4.51 2.55
C PHE A 58 0.81 -4.70 1.68
N GLN A 59 0.84 -5.80 0.94
CA GLN A 59 1.89 -6.12 -0.01
C GLN A 59 1.28 -6.25 -1.42
N GLY A 60 1.98 -5.75 -2.43
CA GLY A 60 1.50 -5.64 -3.82
C GLY A 60 1.01 -6.90 -4.55
N ASN A 61 0.91 -8.05 -3.89
CA ASN A 61 0.42 -9.33 -4.40
C ASN A 61 -0.90 -9.80 -3.77
N ASN A 62 -1.75 -8.89 -3.29
CA ASN A 62 -2.99 -9.21 -2.57
C ASN A 62 -2.77 -9.93 -1.21
N ASP A 63 -1.55 -9.88 -0.68
CA ASP A 63 -1.21 -10.40 0.66
C ASP A 63 -1.37 -9.27 1.68
N LEU A 64 -2.24 -9.49 2.66
CA LEU A 64 -2.35 -8.66 3.85
C LEU A 64 -1.75 -9.44 5.03
N THR A 65 -0.80 -8.83 5.73
CA THR A 65 -0.38 -9.34 7.04
C THR A 65 -0.90 -8.41 8.11
N VAL A 66 -1.69 -8.96 9.04
CA VAL A 66 -2.18 -8.24 10.21
C VAL A 66 -1.35 -8.64 11.41
N ASN A 67 -0.77 -7.66 12.08
CA ASN A 67 -0.04 -7.85 13.32
C ASN A 67 -0.91 -7.38 14.48
N LEU A 68 -1.34 -8.30 15.33
CA LEU A 68 -2.05 -7.99 16.57
C LEU A 68 -1.01 -7.74 17.66
N HIS A 69 -0.93 -6.53 18.17
CA HIS A 69 -0.02 -6.18 19.25
C HIS A 69 -0.51 -6.80 20.56
N SER A 70 0.36 -7.56 21.20
CA SER A 70 0.17 -8.08 22.56
C SER A 70 0.79 -7.13 23.58
N ALA A 71 0.35 -7.23 24.84
CA ALA A 71 0.85 -6.39 25.94
C ALA A 71 2.36 -6.56 26.20
N ASP A 72 2.95 -7.68 25.81
CA ASP A 72 4.40 -7.92 25.86
C ASP A 72 5.10 -7.33 24.63
N GLU A 73 5.92 -6.29 24.87
CA GLU A 73 6.71 -5.59 23.86
C GLU A 73 7.51 -6.58 22.99
N GLY A 74 7.06 -6.79 21.75
CA GLY A 74 7.79 -7.55 20.72
C GLY A 74 7.22 -8.92 20.33
N THR A 75 6.10 -9.38 20.92
CA THR A 75 5.52 -10.73 20.65
C THR A 75 4.18 -10.72 19.91
N GLY A 76 3.87 -9.63 19.18
CA GLY A 76 2.63 -9.53 18.43
C GLY A 76 2.38 -10.71 17.48
N ILE A 77 1.13 -11.14 17.39
CA ILE A 77 0.71 -12.30 16.58
C ILE A 77 0.47 -11.83 15.16
N LYS A 78 1.22 -12.41 14.21
CA LYS A 78 1.09 -12.12 12.78
C LYS A 78 0.19 -13.12 12.10
N VAL A 79 -0.89 -12.63 11.51
CA VAL A 79 -1.86 -13.41 10.74
C VAL A 79 -1.80 -12.97 9.29
N LYS A 80 -1.60 -13.91 8.37
CA LYS A 80 -1.73 -13.66 6.93
C LYS A 80 -3.20 -13.75 6.54
N MET A 81 -3.62 -12.85 5.67
CA MET A 81 -4.98 -12.68 5.21
C MET A 81 -4.99 -12.31 3.74
N ASP A 82 -6.11 -12.60 3.10
CA ASP A 82 -6.34 -12.21 1.71
C ASP A 82 -7.15 -10.92 1.67
N TYR A 83 -6.90 -10.10 0.64
CA TYR A 83 -7.77 -8.98 0.33
C TYR A 83 -8.03 -8.85 -1.16
N VAL A 84 -9.21 -8.33 -1.49
CA VAL A 84 -9.58 -7.95 -2.85
C VAL A 84 -9.72 -6.44 -2.87
N LEU A 85 -9.01 -5.78 -3.78
CA LEU A 85 -9.01 -4.34 -3.93
C LEU A 85 -9.67 -3.96 -5.25
N ASP A 86 -10.72 -3.15 -5.18
CA ASP A 86 -11.31 -2.45 -6.30
C ASP A 86 -10.89 -0.98 -6.25
N LYS A 87 -10.03 -0.58 -7.19
CA LYS A 87 -9.47 0.78 -7.23
C LYS A 87 -10.45 1.79 -7.83
N ASP A 88 -11.39 1.32 -8.65
CA ASP A 88 -12.37 2.16 -9.34
C ASP A 88 -13.52 2.50 -8.38
N ALA A 89 -14.03 1.49 -7.66
CA ALA A 89 -15.04 1.67 -6.62
C ALA A 89 -14.45 2.20 -5.29
N LYS A 90 -13.11 2.18 -5.16
CA LYS A 90 -12.38 2.47 -3.91
C LYS A 90 -12.85 1.60 -2.74
N THR A 91 -13.01 0.31 -3.00
CA THR A 91 -13.42 -0.65 -1.97
C THR A 91 -12.36 -1.70 -1.73
N ILE A 92 -12.23 -2.14 -0.49
CA ILE A 92 -11.43 -3.29 -0.10
C ILE A 92 -12.29 -4.31 0.64
N THR A 93 -12.23 -5.56 0.22
CA THR A 93 -12.80 -6.69 0.96
C THR A 93 -11.67 -7.50 1.56
N ILE A 94 -11.65 -7.62 2.88
CA ILE A 94 -10.66 -8.40 3.63
C ILE A 94 -11.28 -9.73 4.03
N LYS A 95 -10.54 -10.83 3.85
CA LYS A 95 -11.03 -12.18 4.13
C LYS A 95 -10.07 -12.91 5.06
N ALA A 96 -10.65 -13.68 5.97
CA ALA A 96 -9.91 -14.59 6.82
C ALA A 96 -9.38 -15.76 5.98
N ASP A 97 -8.09 -16.04 6.11
CA ASP A 97 -7.52 -17.33 5.71
C ASP A 97 -7.52 -18.24 6.94
N GLU A 98 -8.44 -19.21 6.97
CA GLU A 98 -8.59 -20.15 8.09
C GLU A 98 -7.33 -21.00 8.32
N ALA A 99 -6.59 -21.32 7.25
CA ALA A 99 -5.33 -22.05 7.37
C ALA A 99 -4.21 -21.17 7.95
N ALA A 100 -4.19 -19.88 7.61
CA ALA A 100 -3.26 -18.93 8.20
C ALA A 100 -3.58 -18.62 9.66
N LEU A 101 -4.86 -18.52 10.03
CA LEU A 101 -5.31 -18.38 11.41
C LEU A 101 -4.87 -19.56 12.26
N GLN A 102 -5.07 -20.79 11.77
CA GLN A 102 -4.62 -21.99 12.48
C GLN A 102 -3.09 -22.00 12.65
N LYS A 103 -2.33 -21.70 11.60
CA LYS A 103 -0.86 -21.60 11.69
C LYS A 103 -0.39 -20.53 12.66
N ALA A 104 -1.10 -19.40 12.76
CA ALA A 104 -0.78 -18.35 13.72
C ALA A 104 -1.07 -18.80 15.16
N ALA A 105 -2.19 -19.49 15.38
CA ALA A 105 -2.54 -20.08 16.68
C ALA A 105 -1.53 -21.17 17.11
N ASP A 106 -1.14 -22.07 16.21
CA ASP A 106 -0.16 -23.13 16.51
C ASP A 106 1.22 -22.54 16.90
N LYS A 107 1.59 -21.39 16.33
CA LYS A 107 2.83 -20.67 16.66
C LYS A 107 2.76 -19.91 17.98
N SER A 108 1.56 -19.72 18.53
CA SER A 108 1.37 -19.00 19.78
C SER A 108 1.62 -19.85 21.03
N ASP A 109 2.03 -21.12 20.87
CA ASP A 109 2.26 -22.07 21.96
C ASP A 109 1.03 -22.23 22.88
N GLY A 110 -0.17 -22.11 22.30
CA GLY A 110 -1.45 -22.23 23.01
C GLY A 110 -1.95 -20.95 23.69
N GLN A 111 -1.26 -19.81 23.52
CA GLN A 111 -1.71 -18.52 24.06
C GLN A 111 -3.00 -18.01 23.40
N VAL A 112 -3.19 -18.31 22.11
CA VAL A 112 -4.40 -17.94 21.37
C VAL A 112 -4.94 -19.12 20.56
N THR A 113 -6.25 -19.09 20.31
CA THR A 113 -6.91 -20.05 19.41
C THR A 113 -7.20 -19.40 18.06
N ALA A 114 -7.38 -20.21 17.01
CA ALA A 114 -7.76 -19.71 15.69
C ALA A 114 -9.11 -18.95 15.74
N GLU A 115 -10.05 -19.42 16.56
CA GLU A 115 -11.34 -18.75 16.81
C GLU A 115 -11.16 -17.41 17.53
N GLY A 116 -10.27 -17.34 18.53
CA GLY A 116 -9.96 -16.10 19.24
C GLY A 116 -9.32 -15.07 18.31
N LEU A 117 -8.38 -15.49 17.46
CA LEU A 117 -7.79 -14.62 16.43
C LEU A 117 -8.85 -14.14 15.43
N LYS A 118 -9.73 -15.03 14.96
CA LYS A 118 -10.82 -14.66 14.05
C LYS A 118 -11.78 -13.65 14.68
N ALA A 119 -12.08 -13.80 15.97
CA ALA A 119 -12.91 -12.85 16.71
C ALA A 119 -12.23 -11.48 16.85
N SER A 120 -10.93 -11.43 17.18
CA SER A 120 -10.16 -10.18 17.25
C SER A 120 -10.04 -9.48 15.90
N LEU A 121 -9.99 -10.25 14.80
CA LEU A 121 -9.95 -9.72 13.45
C LEU A 121 -11.35 -9.44 12.88
N GLY A 122 -12.42 -9.77 13.60
CA GLY A 122 -13.80 -9.65 13.12
C GLY A 122 -14.15 -8.26 12.62
N GLU A 123 -13.63 -7.23 13.30
CA GLU A 123 -13.75 -5.82 12.93
C GLU A 123 -13.28 -5.51 11.51
N ILE A 124 -12.18 -6.13 11.06
CA ILE A 124 -11.59 -5.88 9.74
C ILE A 124 -12.09 -6.89 8.70
N LEU A 125 -12.90 -7.89 9.08
CA LEU A 125 -13.36 -8.97 8.21
C LEU A 125 -14.65 -8.59 7.46
N SER A 126 -14.58 -7.50 6.70
CA SER A 126 -15.72 -6.95 5.97
C SER A 126 -15.30 -6.31 4.65
N THR A 127 -16.24 -5.61 4.02
CA THR A 127 -15.99 -4.74 2.87
C THR A 127 -16.06 -3.29 3.31
N PHE A 128 -14.99 -2.55 3.01
CA PHE A 128 -14.83 -1.16 3.39
C PHE A 128 -14.70 -0.28 2.14
N ASP A 129 -15.32 0.89 2.19
CA ASP A 129 -14.90 2.01 1.35
C ASP A 129 -13.61 2.58 1.96
N TYR A 130 -12.54 2.68 1.16
CA TYR A 130 -11.26 3.18 1.65
C TYR A 130 -10.99 4.60 1.15
N SER A 131 -10.40 5.43 2.01
CA SER A 131 -9.84 6.72 1.64
C SER A 131 -8.42 6.85 2.21
N ILE A 132 -7.55 7.49 1.43
CA ILE A 132 -6.20 7.85 1.88
C ILE A 132 -6.06 9.36 1.76
N GLU A 133 -5.81 10.00 2.89
CA GLU A 133 -5.51 11.42 2.97
C GLU A 133 -4.14 11.62 3.61
N GLN A 134 -3.18 12.09 2.82
CA GLN A 134 -1.77 12.21 3.20
C GLN A 134 -1.16 10.87 3.66
N ASN A 135 -1.15 10.60 4.97
CA ASN A 135 -0.64 9.39 5.60
C ASN A 135 -1.69 8.71 6.49
N VAL A 136 -2.97 9.08 6.34
CA VAL A 136 -4.08 8.50 7.10
C VAL A 136 -4.92 7.65 6.14
N LEU A 137 -5.08 6.38 6.50
CA LEU A 137 -6.00 5.44 5.86
C LEU A 137 -7.26 5.37 6.72
N VAL A 138 -8.41 5.62 6.10
CA VAL A 138 -9.72 5.39 6.72
C VAL A 138 -10.39 4.26 5.97
N LEU A 139 -10.85 3.25 6.72
CA LEU A 139 -11.68 2.17 6.22
C LEU A 139 -13.08 2.34 6.82
N ALA A 140 -14.04 2.76 6.01
CA ALA A 140 -15.43 2.90 6.42
C ALA A 140 -16.22 1.65 6.01
N GLU A 141 -16.78 0.94 6.98
CA GLU A 141 -17.56 -0.26 6.72
C GLU A 141 -18.85 0.09 5.97
N ARG A 142 -19.10 -0.61 4.86
CA ARG A 142 -20.20 -0.27 3.95
C ARG A 142 -21.58 -0.54 4.53
N GLU A 143 -21.70 -1.53 5.41
CA GLU A 143 -22.99 -1.99 5.94
C GLU A 143 -23.41 -1.20 7.20
N TYR A 144 -22.46 -0.89 8.08
CA TYR A 144 -22.75 -0.32 9.41
C TYR A 144 -22.20 1.09 9.60
N GLY A 145 -21.27 1.53 8.74
CA GLY A 145 -20.68 2.87 8.79
C GLY A 145 -19.59 3.05 9.84
N ASP A 146 -19.19 1.99 10.55
CA ASP A 146 -18.05 1.98 11.46
C ASP A 146 -16.77 2.33 10.70
N GLN A 147 -15.90 3.12 11.33
CA GLN A 147 -14.68 3.62 10.71
C GLN A 147 -13.45 3.14 11.46
N LEU A 148 -12.49 2.62 10.72
CA LEU A 148 -11.18 2.25 11.23
C LEU A 148 -10.16 3.21 10.67
N VAL A 149 -9.40 3.84 11.56
CA VAL A 149 -8.39 4.83 11.19
C VAL A 149 -7.01 4.28 11.47
N PHE A 150 -6.14 4.40 10.47
CA PHE A 150 -4.76 3.97 10.54
C PHE A 150 -3.82 5.06 10.02
N THR A 151 -2.65 5.16 10.64
CA THR A 151 -1.58 6.08 10.23
C THR A 151 -0.43 5.30 9.61
N ARG A 152 0.13 5.82 8.52
CA ARG A 152 1.27 5.23 7.83
C ARG A 152 2.54 5.39 8.67
N GLN A 153 3.24 4.27 8.87
CA GLN A 153 4.57 4.22 9.51
C GLN A 153 5.71 4.37 8.50
#